data_AF-S7RBG8-F1
#
_entry.id   AF-S7RBG8-F1
#
_cell.length_a   1.000
_cell.length_b   1.000
_cell.length_c   1.000
_cell.angle_alpha   90.00
_cell.angle_beta   90.00
_cell.angle_gamma   90.00
#
_symmetry.space_group_name_H-M   'P 1'
#
loop_
_entity.id
_entity.type
_entity.pdbx_description
1 polymer ?
#
loop_
_entity_poly.entity_id
_entity_poly.type
_entity_poly.pdbx_seq_one_letter_code
_entity_poly.pdbx_strand_id
1 'polypeptide(L)'
;STSSEYEHFYRYTSGRWIHNEEAQLAARYTRFNVDALKSIAVSAGHADSVTRIVKLAEGAYNKVFLLTLDNSREIIARIKNAACGP
;
A
#
# COMPACT_ATOMS: atom_id res chain seq x y z
N SER A 1 15.36 7.38 8.98
CA SER A 1 14.29 7.98 8.16
C SER A 1 13.78 6.97 7.14
N THR A 2 12.74 6.21 7.48
CA THR A 2 12.12 5.16 6.64
C THR A 2 11.26 5.71 5.49
N SER A 3 11.14 7.03 5.37
CA SER A 3 10.29 7.69 4.37
C SER A 3 10.69 7.41 2.93
N SER A 4 11.96 7.09 2.62
CA SER A 4 12.38 6.86 1.23
C SER A 4 12.15 5.43 0.74
N GLU A 5 12.20 4.41 1.64
CA GLU A 5 12.10 3.00 1.25
C GLU A 5 10.72 2.65 0.68
N TYR A 6 9.65 3.17 1.30
CA TYR A 6 8.26 2.85 0.95
C TYR A 6 7.58 3.90 0.09
N GLU A 7 8.32 4.86 -0.47
CA GLU A 7 7.72 5.96 -1.23
C GLU A 7 6.87 5.46 -2.43
N HIS A 8 7.28 4.36 -3.05
CA HIS A 8 6.56 3.72 -4.15
C HIS A 8 5.22 3.07 -3.72
N PHE A 9 5.03 2.75 -2.44
CA PHE A 9 3.75 2.27 -1.90
C PHE A 9 2.72 3.38 -1.79
N TYR A 10 3.15 4.63 -1.62
CA TYR A 10 2.26 5.76 -1.44
C TYR A 10 1.79 6.33 -2.79
N ARG A 11 2.63 6.25 -3.81
CA ARG A 11 2.39 6.79 -5.15
C ARG A 11 1.47 5.92 -5.99
N TYR A 12 0.74 6.58 -6.90
CA TYR A 12 0.11 5.94 -8.04
C TYR A 12 1.15 5.74 -9.15
N THR A 13 1.14 4.57 -9.78
CA THR A 13 2.14 4.04 -10.73
C THR A 13 1.52 3.25 -11.89
N SER A 14 0.25 2.84 -11.81
CA SER A 14 -0.40 2.01 -12.84
C SER A 14 -0.87 2.75 -14.10
N GLY A 15 -0.75 4.07 -14.19
CA GLY A 15 -1.18 4.81 -15.38
C GLY A 15 -0.87 6.30 -15.34
N ARG A 16 -1.32 6.99 -16.38
CA ARG A 16 -1.16 8.43 -16.58
C ARG A 16 -2.47 9.06 -17.01
N TRP A 17 -2.61 10.36 -16.80
CA TRP A 17 -3.78 11.12 -17.24
C TRP A 17 -3.40 12.11 -18.34
N ILE A 18 -4.30 12.27 -19.32
CA ILE A 18 -4.14 13.25 -20.41
C ILE A 18 -4.26 14.69 -19.86
N HIS A 19 -5.10 14.88 -18.83
CA HIS A 19 -5.34 16.17 -18.19
C HIS A 19 -5.16 16.08 -16.68
N ASN A 20 -4.66 17.16 -16.06
CA ASN A 20 -4.53 17.32 -14.61
C ASN A 20 -3.72 16.20 -13.91
N GLU A 21 -2.70 15.65 -14.56
CA GLU A 21 -1.92 14.51 -14.05
C GLU A 21 -1.37 14.75 -12.64
N GLU A 22 -0.76 15.90 -12.39
CA GLU A 22 -0.22 16.24 -11.07
C GLU A 22 -1.29 16.20 -9.97
N ALA A 23 -2.47 16.77 -10.23
CA ALA A 23 -3.60 16.74 -9.30
C ALA A 23 -4.11 15.31 -9.09
N GLN A 24 -4.18 14.49 -10.14
CA GLN A 24 -4.61 13.09 -10.04
C GLN A 24 -3.62 12.23 -9.25
N LEU A 25 -2.30 12.48 -9.42
CA LEU A 25 -1.24 11.83 -8.67
C LEU A 25 -1.26 12.26 -7.19
N ALA A 26 -1.40 13.56 -6.93
CA ALA A 26 -1.48 14.11 -5.57
C ALA A 26 -2.69 13.56 -4.81
N ALA A 27 -3.88 13.52 -5.45
CA ALA A 27 -5.09 12.96 -4.87
C ALA A 27 -4.93 11.46 -4.50
N ARG A 28 -4.17 10.71 -5.28
CA ARG A 28 -3.93 9.27 -5.03
C ARG A 28 -2.68 9.00 -4.23
N TYR A 29 -1.94 10.02 -3.81
CA TYR A 29 -0.84 9.86 -2.89
C TYR A 29 -1.41 9.65 -1.49
N THR A 30 -1.11 8.51 -0.86
CA THR A 30 -1.63 8.22 0.48
C THR A 30 -0.54 7.55 1.30
N ARG A 31 -0.01 8.28 2.29
CA ARG A 31 0.91 7.72 3.28
C ARG A 31 0.13 6.90 4.29
N PHE A 32 0.73 5.79 4.67
CA PHE A 32 0.25 4.94 5.74
C PHE A 32 1.45 4.36 6.49
N ASN A 33 1.23 3.90 7.71
CA ASN A 33 2.30 3.29 8.50
C ASN A 33 2.53 1.84 8.05
N VAL A 34 3.62 1.61 7.32
CA VAL A 34 3.98 0.28 6.79
C VAL A 34 4.33 -0.69 7.92
N ASP A 35 4.96 -0.23 8.99
CA ASP A 35 5.32 -1.08 10.14
C ASP A 35 4.08 -1.51 10.92
N ALA A 36 3.11 -0.62 11.09
CA ALA A 36 1.81 -0.96 11.66
C ALA A 36 1.06 -1.96 10.78
N LEU A 37 1.10 -1.81 9.44
CA LEU A 37 0.51 -2.77 8.52
C LEU A 37 1.16 -4.16 8.66
N LYS A 38 2.49 -4.23 8.75
CA LYS A 38 3.23 -5.47 8.98
C LYS A 38 2.82 -6.12 10.31
N SER A 39 2.76 -5.35 11.39
CA SER A 39 2.36 -5.83 12.72
C SER A 39 0.95 -6.44 12.72
N ILE A 40 -0.02 -5.77 12.08
CA ILE A 40 -1.39 -6.28 11.93
C ILE A 40 -1.39 -7.58 11.11
N ALA A 41 -0.62 -7.66 10.03
CA ALA A 41 -0.56 -8.86 9.19
C ALA A 41 0.07 -10.07 9.92
N VAL A 42 1.13 -9.84 10.71
CA VAL A 42 1.76 -10.86 11.55
C VAL A 42 0.77 -11.42 12.57
N SER A 43 0.06 -10.53 13.27
CA SER A 43 -0.97 -10.90 14.23
C SER A 43 -2.12 -11.69 13.57
N ALA A 44 -2.63 -11.21 12.43
CA ALA A 44 -3.71 -11.88 11.69
C ALA A 44 -3.30 -13.23 11.09
N GLY A 45 -2.04 -13.39 10.73
CA GLY A 45 -1.50 -14.61 10.12
C GLY A 45 -0.96 -15.64 11.10
N HIS A 46 -0.93 -15.33 12.41
CA HIS A 46 -0.25 -16.13 13.44
C HIS A 46 1.20 -16.46 13.04
N ALA A 47 1.94 -15.42 12.67
CA ALA A 47 3.34 -15.47 12.25
C ALA A 47 4.21 -14.67 13.23
N ASP A 48 5.54 -14.64 13.02
CA ASP A 48 6.45 -13.80 13.80
C ASP A 48 6.91 -12.56 13.01
N SER A 49 6.92 -12.63 11.67
CA SER A 49 7.41 -11.57 10.81
C SER A 49 6.82 -11.56 9.40
N VAL A 50 6.92 -10.40 8.73
CA VAL A 50 6.64 -10.24 7.30
C VAL A 50 7.96 -10.36 6.55
N THR A 51 8.08 -11.35 5.68
CA THR A 51 9.27 -11.61 4.87
C THR A 51 9.27 -10.79 3.58
N ARG A 52 8.09 -10.46 3.06
CA ARG A 52 7.95 -9.68 1.82
C ARG A 52 6.65 -8.86 1.81
N ILE A 53 6.72 -7.66 1.25
CA ILE A 53 5.55 -6.84 0.93
C ILE A 53 5.65 -6.35 -0.51
N VAL A 54 4.56 -6.49 -1.28
CA VAL A 54 4.47 -6.06 -2.68
C VAL A 54 3.16 -5.32 -2.91
N LYS A 55 3.22 -4.19 -3.62
CA LYS A 55 2.01 -3.54 -4.15
C LYS A 55 1.53 -4.33 -5.38
N LEU A 56 0.48 -5.12 -5.22
CA LEU A 56 -0.06 -5.99 -6.29
C LEU A 56 -0.83 -5.20 -7.33
N ALA A 57 -1.67 -4.28 -6.88
CA ALA A 57 -2.57 -3.53 -7.74
C ALA A 57 -2.95 -2.22 -7.08
N GLU A 58 -3.39 -1.27 -7.88
CA GLU A 58 -3.98 -0.03 -7.42
C GLU A 58 -5.04 0.45 -8.42
N GLY A 59 -6.02 1.17 -7.91
CA GLY A 59 -7.06 1.78 -8.71
C GLY A 59 -7.39 3.18 -8.21
N ALA A 60 -8.53 3.71 -8.65
CA ALA A 60 -8.96 5.04 -8.23
C ALA A 60 -9.13 5.18 -6.70
N TYR A 61 -9.58 4.11 -6.03
CA TYR A 61 -10.04 4.18 -4.65
C TYR A 61 -9.15 3.46 -3.63
N ASN A 62 -8.28 2.55 -4.08
CA ASN A 62 -7.50 1.71 -3.16
C ASN A 62 -6.21 1.18 -3.78
N LYS A 63 -5.25 0.89 -2.90
CA LYS A 63 -4.03 0.12 -3.17
C LYS A 63 -4.14 -1.24 -2.50
N VAL A 64 -3.70 -2.27 -3.20
CA VAL A 64 -3.74 -3.67 -2.76
C VAL A 64 -2.31 -4.15 -2.57
N PHE A 65 -2.03 -4.68 -1.39
CA PHE A 65 -0.73 -5.21 -1.02
C PHE A 65 -0.83 -6.70 -0.72
N LEU A 66 0.18 -7.45 -1.16
CA LEU A 66 0.44 -8.81 -0.73
C LEU A 66 1.56 -8.78 0.31
N LEU A 67 1.30 -9.38 1.45
CA LEU A 67 2.28 -9.59 2.51
C LEU A 67 2.52 -11.09 2.63
N THR A 68 3.76 -11.53 2.44
CA THR A 68 4.19 -12.90 2.69
C THR A 68 4.78 -12.97 4.10
N LEU A 69 4.34 -13.95 4.88
CA LEU A 69 4.78 -14.17 6.26
C LEU A 69 5.86 -15.25 6.31
N ASP A 70 6.58 -15.35 7.42
CA ASP A 70 7.60 -16.39 7.64
C ASP A 70 7.04 -17.82 7.70
N ASN A 71 5.79 -17.98 8.12
CA ASN A 71 5.07 -19.24 8.11
C ASN A 71 4.50 -19.62 6.73
N SER A 72 4.98 -18.99 5.65
CA SER A 72 4.56 -19.18 4.26
C SER A 72 3.11 -18.79 3.95
N ARG A 73 2.37 -18.21 4.90
CA ARG A 73 1.03 -17.65 4.63
C ARG A 73 1.12 -16.31 3.93
N GLU A 74 0.05 -15.98 3.24
CA GLU A 74 -0.10 -14.73 2.51
C GLU A 74 -1.33 -13.95 3.00
N ILE A 75 -1.17 -12.64 3.14
CA ILE A 75 -2.22 -11.70 3.54
C ILE A 75 -2.40 -10.65 2.45
N ILE A 76 -3.65 -10.42 2.05
CA ILE A 76 -4.04 -9.33 1.16
C ILE A 76 -4.55 -8.15 2.00
N ALA A 77 -3.82 -7.04 1.95
CA ALA A 77 -4.21 -5.79 2.57
C ALA A 77 -4.75 -4.80 1.53
N ARG A 78 -5.85 -4.12 1.88
CA ARG A 78 -6.44 -3.06 1.04
C ARG A 78 -6.39 -1.74 1.79
N ILE A 79 -5.69 -0.76 1.23
CA ILE A 79 -5.57 0.59 1.78
C ILE A 79 -6.38 1.54 0.89
N LYS A 80 -7.33 2.26 1.47
CA LYS A 80 -8.11 3.27 0.74
C LYS A 80 -7.23 4.48 0.43
N ASN A 81 -7.40 5.06 -0.77
CA ASN A 81 -6.83 6.36 -1.10
C ASN A 81 -7.61 7.44 -0.33
N ALA A 82 -6.92 8.46 0.15
CA ALA A 82 -7.56 9.57 0.87
C ALA A 82 -8.52 10.39 -0.01
N ALA A 83 -8.43 10.31 -1.34
CA ALA A 83 -9.25 11.08 -2.29
C ALA A 83 -10.64 10.51 -2.58
N CYS A 84 -11.35 10.05 -1.57
CA CYS A 84 -12.81 10.06 -1.63
C CYS A 84 -13.26 11.16 -0.68
N GLY A 85 -13.58 12.34 -1.20
CA GLY A 85 -14.30 13.35 -0.40
C GLY A 85 -15.82 13.10 -0.45
N PRO A 86 -16.61 13.70 0.46
CA PRO A 86 -16.30 14.10 1.84
C PRO A 86 -16.21 12.91 2.81
#